data_AF-A0A4P5TWE7-F1
#
_entry.id   AF-A0A4P5TWE7-F1
#
_cell.length_a   1.000
_cell.length_b   1.000
_cell.length_c   1.000
_cell.angle_alpha   90.00
_cell.angle_beta   90.00
_cell.angle_gamma   90.00
#
_symmetry.space_group_name_H-M   'P 1'
#
loop_
_entity.id
_entity.type
_entity.pdbx_description
1 polymer ?
#
loop_
_entity_poly.entity_id
_entity_poly.type
_entity_poly.pdbx_seq_one_letter_code
_entity_poly.pdbx_strand_id
1 'polypeptide(L)' 'MQHILLLSLPGGSEWFLILLVVLLFFGGKKIPELMRGIGKGVREFNSAKANVEAEIEKGMKEEEPKKEIPK' A
#
# COMPACT_ATOMS: atom_id res chain seq x y z
N MET A 1 -31.02 24.41 0.47
CA MET A 1 -30.73 23.13 -0.21
C MET A 1 -29.25 22.87 -0.50
N GLN A 2 -28.33 23.84 -0.35
CA GLN A 2 -26.88 23.58 -0.49
C GLN A 2 -26.18 23.12 0.80
N HIS A 3 -26.84 23.25 1.95
CA HIS A 3 -26.31 22.79 3.23
C HIS A 3 -26.22 21.27 3.35
N ILE A 4 -26.99 20.48 2.59
CA ILE A 4 -26.96 19.01 2.67
C ILE A 4 -25.61 18.43 2.21
N LEU A 5 -24.89 19.09 1.29
CA LEU A 5 -23.58 18.62 0.82
C LEU A 5 -22.44 19.02 1.76
N LEU A 6 -22.53 20.18 2.43
CA LEU A 6 -21.58 20.63 3.45
C LEU A 6 -21.86 20.01 4.84
N LEU A 7 -23.09 19.54 5.08
CA LEU A 7 -23.53 18.79 6.26
C LEU A 7 -23.35 17.27 6.08
N SER A 8 -23.05 16.80 4.86
CA SER A 8 -22.73 15.39 4.60
C SER A 8 -21.29 15.03 4.95
N LEU A 9 -20.39 16.02 4.99
CA LEU A 9 -19.03 15.82 5.48
C LEU A 9 -18.99 16.35 6.92
N PRO A 10 -18.61 15.51 7.89
CA PRO A 10 -18.34 15.99 9.23
C PRO A 10 -17.29 17.11 9.14
N GLY A 11 -17.57 18.27 9.71
CA GLY A 11 -16.58 19.30 9.98
C GLY A 11 -15.48 18.77 10.91
N GLY A 12 -14.38 19.52 11.03
CA GLY A 12 -13.18 19.04 11.74
C GLY A 12 -13.42 18.54 13.18
N SER A 13 -14.39 19.13 13.90
CA SER A 13 -14.78 18.68 15.24
C SER A 13 -15.57 17.36 15.24
N GLU A 14 -16.40 17.12 14.24
CA GLU A 14 -17.22 15.90 14.14
C GLU A 14 -16.35 14.69 13.77
N TRP A 15 -15.27 14.89 13.01
CA TRP A 15 -14.24 13.86 12.77
C TRP A 15 -13.62 13.34 14.07
N PHE A 16 -13.39 14.21 15.04
CA PHE A 16 -12.84 13.80 16.33
C PHE A 16 -13.80 12.88 17.08
N LEU A 17 -15.11 13.17 17.03
CA LEU A 17 -16.13 12.34 17.66
C LEU A 17 -16.27 10.99 16.96
N ILE A 18 -16.21 10.96 15.62
CA ILE A 18 -16.21 9.71 14.84
C ILE A 18 -14.99 8.85 15.20
N LEU A 19 -13.80 9.45 15.24
CA LEU A 19 -12.57 8.76 15.62
C LEU A 19 -12.67 8.20 17.05
N LEU A 20 -13.24 8.97 17.98
CA LEU A 20 -13.44 8.51 19.35
C LEU A 20 -14.38 7.30 19.41
N VAL A 21 -15.51 7.34 18.69
CA VAL A 21 -16.43 6.21 18.60
C VAL A 21 -15.74 4.98 18.02
N VAL A 22 -15.04 5.13 16.88
CA VAL A 22 -14.28 4.03 16.27
C VAL A 22 -13.23 3.48 17.24
N LEU A 23 -12.53 4.34 17.99
CA LEU A 23 -11.54 3.94 18.99
C LEU A 23 -12.18 3.18 20.17
N LEU A 24 -13.41 3.50 20.57
CA LEU A 24 -14.13 2.78 21.61
C LEU A 24 -14.58 1.39 21.14
N PHE A 25 -15.09 1.28 19.91
CA PHE A 25 -15.55 0.00 19.34
C PHE A 25 -14.39 -0.94 18.99
N PHE A 26 -13.34 -0.45 18.36
CA PHE A 26 -12.19 -1.25 17.96
C PHE A 26 -11.11 -1.32 19.03
N GLY A 27 -11.09 -0.38 19.97
CA GLY A 27 -10.02 -0.23 20.96
C GLY A 27 -8.77 0.47 20.38
N GLY A 28 -8.09 1.26 21.21
CA GLY A 28 -6.90 2.01 20.79
C GLY A 28 -5.69 1.16 20.38
N LYS A 29 -5.71 -0.14 20.66
CA LYS A 29 -4.64 -1.08 20.28
C LYS A 29 -4.84 -1.73 18.92
N LYS A 30 -6.07 -1.89 18.44
CA LYS A 30 -6.36 -2.60 17.18
C LYS A 30 -5.97 -1.82 15.95
N ILE A 31 -6.18 -0.51 15.93
CA ILE A 31 -5.79 0.33 14.78
C ILE A 31 -4.26 0.27 14.55
N PRO A 32 -3.40 0.50 15.56
CA PRO A 32 -1.95 0.36 15.39
C PRO A 32 -1.51 -1.06 15.02
N GLU A 33 -2.15 -2.08 15.57
CA GLU A 33 -1.86 -3.49 15.29
C GLU A 33 -2.13 -3.82 13.81
N LEU A 34 -3.28 -3.40 13.28
CA LEU A 34 -3.65 -3.55 11.88
C LEU A 34 -2.71 -2.76 10.96
N MET A 35 -2.39 -1.51 11.29
CA MET A 35 -1.45 -0.71 10.51
C MET A 35 -0.06 -1.36 10.44
N ARG A 36 0.42 -1.95 11.53
CA ARG A 36 1.70 -2.67 11.55
C ARG A 36 1.64 -3.95 10.71
N GLY A 37 0.53 -4.68 10.75
CA GLY A 37 0.30 -5.86 9.92
C GLY A 37 0.29 -5.53 8.43
N ILE A 38 -0.52 -4.54 8.02
CA ILE A 38 -0.60 -4.05 6.65
C ILE A 38 0.76 -3.51 6.19
N GLY A 39 1.44 -2.72 7.01
CA GLY A 39 2.75 -2.15 6.68
C GLY A 39 3.82 -3.21 6.44
N LYS A 40 3.83 -4.30 7.22
CA LYS A 40 4.71 -5.45 6.98
C LYS A 40 4.35 -6.16 5.68
N GLY A 41 3.08 -6.46 5.45
CA GLY A 41 2.62 -7.13 4.22
C GLY A 41 2.94 -6.34 2.96
N VAL A 42 2.70 -5.01 2.96
CA VAL A 42 3.06 -4.13 1.84
C VAL A 42 4.56 -4.12 1.59
N ARG A 43 5.38 -4.10 2.65
CA ARG A 43 6.84 -4.13 2.53
C ARG A 43 7.32 -5.45 1.90
N GLU A 44 6.85 -6.58 2.41
CA GLU A 44 7.21 -7.91 1.88
C GLU A 44 6.77 -8.07 0.44
N PHE A 45 5.55 -7.61 0.11
CA PHE A 45 5.04 -7.62 -1.27
C PHE A 45 5.92 -6.79 -2.22
N ASN A 46 6.30 -5.58 -1.83
CA ASN A 46 7.16 -4.73 -2.63
C ASN A 46 8.57 -5.34 -2.82
N SER A 47 9.13 -5.95 -1.77
CA SER A 47 10.43 -6.64 -1.86
C SER A 47 10.37 -7.85 -2.79
N ALA A 48 9.30 -8.66 -2.71
CA ALA A 48 9.10 -9.79 -3.61
C ALA A 48 8.97 -9.31 -5.07
N LYS A 49 8.16 -8.28 -5.32
CA LYS A 49 8.04 -7.67 -6.66
C LYS A 49 9.39 -7.22 -7.21
N ALA A 50 10.20 -6.53 -6.41
CA ALA A 50 11.51 -6.03 -6.84
C ALA A 50 12.50 -7.16 -7.19
N ASN A 51 12.49 -8.25 -6.42
CA ASN A 51 13.33 -9.41 -6.72
C ASN A 51 12.92 -10.10 -8.02
N VAL A 52 11.61 -10.30 -8.23
CA VAL A 52 11.07 -10.89 -9.45
C VAL A 52 11.43 -10.03 -10.68
N GLU A 53 11.29 -8.72 -10.56
CA GLU A 53 11.64 -7.77 -11.63
C GLU A 53 13.13 -7.85 -11.98
N ALA A 54 14.01 -7.96 -10.97
CA ALA A 54 15.44 -8.12 -11.16
C ALA A 54 15.84 -9.48 -11.77
N GLU A 55 15.13 -10.56 -11.42
CA GLU A 55 15.35 -11.88 -12.04
C GLU A 55 14.94 -11.90 -13.51
N ILE A 56 13.79 -11.29 -13.84
CA ILE A 56 13.33 -11.16 -15.23
C ILE A 56 14.33 -10.33 -16.05
N GLU A 57 14.81 -9.20 -15.52
CA GLU A 57 15.80 -8.35 -16.21
C GLU A 57 17.12 -9.08 -16.45
N LYS A 58 17.59 -9.88 -15.48
CA LYS A 58 18.80 -10.70 -15.63
C LYS A 58 18.63 -11.81 -16.66
N GLY A 59 17.50 -12.53 -16.61
CA GLY A 59 17.18 -13.58 -17.58
C GLY A 59 17.10 -13.06 -19.01
N MET A 60 16.56 -11.86 -19.21
CA MET A 60 16.53 -11.21 -20.53
C MET A 60 17.91 -10.75 -21.03
N LYS A 61 18.84 -10.43 -20.12
CA LYS A 61 20.21 -10.01 -20.48
C LYS A 61 21.15 -11.18 -20.78
N GLU A 62 20.87 -12.37 -20.28
CA GLU A 62 21.69 -13.57 -20.51
C GLU A 62 21.38 -14.28 -21.85
N GLU A 63 20.25 -13.97 -22.50
CA GLU A 63 19.84 -14.52 -23.80
C GLU A 63 20.18 -13.64 -25.02
N GLU A 64 21.25 -12.82 -24.97
CA GLU A 64 21.83 -12.30 -26.22
C GLU A 64 22.78 -13.35 -26.82
N PRO A 65 22.38 -14.12 -27.86
CA PRO A 65 23.33 -14.96 -28.57
C PRO A 65 24.34 -14.01 -29.22
N LYS A 66 25.59 -14.08 -28.77
CA LYS A 66 26.74 -13.63 -29.57
C LYS A 66 26.62 -14.29 -30.94
N LYS A 67 26.01 -13.59 -31.90
CA LYS A 67 26.15 -13.89 -33.32
C LYS A 67 27.59 -13.56 -33.67
N GLU A 68 28.49 -14.51 -33.42
CA GLU A 68 29.77 -14.56 -34.08
C GLU A 68 29.48 -14.74 -35.57
N ILE A 69 29.63 -13.65 -36.33
CA ILE A 69 29.58 -13.65 -37.79
C ILE A 69 30.86 -14.34 -38.25
N PRO A 70 30.80 -15.54 -38.87
CA PRO A 70 31.96 -16.13 -39.49
C PRO A 70 32.32 -15.30 -40.72
N LYS A 71 33.60 -14.92 -40.83
CA LYS A 71 34.16 -14.14 -41.94
C LYS A 71 34.25 -14.95 -43.23
#